data_AF-A0A382RU28-F1
#
_entry.id   AF-A0A382RU28-F1
#
_cell.length_a   1.000
_cell.length_b   1.000
_cell.length_c   1.000
_cell.angle_alpha   90.00
_cell.angle_beta   90.00
_cell.angle_gamma   90.00
#
_symmetry.space_group_name_H-M   'P 1'
#
loop_
_entity.id
_entity.type
_entity.pdbx_description
1 polymer ?
#
loop_
_entity_poly.entity_id
_entity_poly.type
_entity_poly.pdbx_seq_one_letter_code
_entity_poly.pdbx_strand_id
1 'polypeptide(L)'
;VPPPYPYDLLDEARALATTLPGGAVDLSVGTPCDPVPDVVADALAAATDAARSYPSSVGSADLLDAVCGWFDRRLDVDIDPAQGGACIG
;
A
#
# COMPACT_ATOMS: atom_id res chain seq x y z
N VAL A 1 8.15 7.99 -22.65
CA VAL A 1 8.87 7.59 -21.42
C VAL A 1 8.53 8.63 -20.36
N PRO A 2 7.96 8.25 -19.21
CA PRO A 2 7.73 9.20 -18.12
C PRO A 2 9.07 9.80 -17.64
N PRO A 3 9.06 10.98 -16.99
CA PRO A 3 10.28 11.50 -16.38
C PRO A 3 10.81 10.52 -15.32
N PRO A 4 12.14 10.55 -15.03
CA PRO A 4 12.70 9.78 -13.92
C PRO A 4 12.04 10.18 -12.61
N TYR A 5 11.99 9.26 -11.64
CA TYR A 5 11.47 9.60 -10.33
C TYR A 5 12.44 10.56 -9.63
N PRO A 6 11.95 11.45 -8.75
CA PRO A 6 12.80 12.41 -8.05
C PRO A 6 13.97 11.77 -7.27
N TYR A 7 13.77 10.59 -6.70
CA TYR A 7 14.82 9.87 -5.97
C TYR A 7 15.88 9.23 -6.87
N ASP A 8 15.58 8.97 -8.15
CA ASP A 8 16.57 8.48 -9.13
C ASP A 8 17.64 9.54 -9.44
N LEU A 9 17.37 10.80 -9.14
CA LEU A 9 18.30 11.93 -9.35
C LEU A 9 19.33 12.07 -8.21
N LEU A 10 19.25 11.23 -7.17
CA LEU A 10 20.06 11.36 -5.96
C LEU A 10 21.29 10.46 -5.93
N ASP A 11 21.54 9.68 -6.98
CA ASP A 11 22.64 8.71 -7.03
C ASP A 11 24.01 9.34 -6.77
N GLU A 12 24.30 10.50 -7.38
CA GLU A 12 25.56 11.23 -7.16
C GLU A 12 25.72 11.71 -5.71
N ALA A 13 24.63 12.23 -5.13
CA ALA A 13 24.62 12.68 -3.74
C ALA A 13 24.80 11.50 -2.76
N ARG A 14 24.18 10.35 -3.06
CA ARG A 14 24.31 9.10 -2.30
C ARG A 14 25.73 8.56 -2.36
N ALA A 15 26.36 8.58 -3.54
CA ALA A 15 27.76 8.19 -3.72
C ALA A 15 28.70 9.08 -2.91
N LEU A 16 28.51 10.41 -2.95
CA LEU A 16 29.30 11.36 -2.18
C LEU A 16 29.13 11.15 -0.66
N ALA A 17 27.89 11.00 -0.19
CA ALA A 17 27.62 10.83 1.23
C ALA A 17 28.24 9.55 1.81
N THR A 18 28.37 8.49 1.02
CA THR A 18 29.05 7.24 1.40
C THR A 18 30.53 7.45 1.74
N THR A 19 31.16 8.52 1.24
CA THR A 19 32.55 8.86 1.55
C THR A 19 32.73 9.55 2.92
N LEU A 20 31.65 10.02 3.54
CA LEU A 20 31.68 10.74 4.81
C LEU A 20 31.56 9.76 5.99
N PRO A 21 32.21 10.03 7.14
CA PRO A 21 32.01 9.24 8.35
C PRO A 21 30.53 9.16 8.73
N GLY A 22 29.98 7.95 8.82
CA GLY A 22 28.56 7.71 9.13
C GLY A 22 27.62 7.64 7.92
N GLY A 23 28.08 7.96 6.72
CA GLY A 23 27.29 7.81 5.49
C GLY A 23 26.09 8.77 5.38
N ALA A 24 25.09 8.39 4.59
CA ALA A 24 23.83 9.11 4.44
C ALA A 24 22.75 8.60 5.42
N VAL A 25 21.92 9.51 5.93
CA VAL A 25 20.57 9.17 6.40
C VAL A 25 19.64 9.25 5.19
N ASP A 26 19.25 8.08 4.67
CA ASP A 26 18.45 8.01 3.45
C ASP A 26 16.97 8.25 3.73
N LEU A 27 16.51 9.47 3.38
CA LEU A 27 15.09 9.87 3.44
C LEU A 27 14.54 10.13 2.03
N SER A 28 15.16 9.56 0.98
CA SER A 28 14.76 9.84 -0.41
C SER A 28 13.46 9.17 -0.82
N VAL A 29 13.11 8.05 -0.19
CA VAL A 29 11.91 7.28 -0.48
C VAL A 29 11.09 7.13 0.79
N GLY A 30 9.82 7.53 0.75
CA GLY A 30 8.88 7.41 1.87
C GLY A 30 8.35 5.99 2.07
N THR A 31 9.20 4.98 1.98
CA THR A 31 8.81 3.58 2.24
C THR A 31 8.61 3.40 3.75
N PRO A 32 7.43 2.97 4.21
CA PRO A 32 7.21 2.65 5.61
C PRO A 32 8.19 1.59 6.09
N CYS A 33 8.75 1.77 7.29
CA CYS A 33 9.67 0.80 7.90
C CYS A 33 8.97 -0.23 8.78
N ASP A 34 7.71 0.02 9.16
CA ASP A 34 6.96 -0.85 10.05
C ASP A 34 6.64 -2.20 9.36
N PRO A 35 6.67 -3.32 10.10
CA PRO A 35 6.28 -4.61 9.56
C PRO A 35 4.79 -4.63 9.20
N VAL A 36 4.43 -5.48 8.25
CA VAL A 36 3.02 -5.77 7.96
C VAL A 36 2.38 -6.36 9.23
N PRO A 37 1.21 -5.86 9.69
CA PRO A 37 0.54 -6.39 10.87
C PRO A 37 0.15 -7.87 10.71
N ASP A 38 0.32 -8.67 11.77
CA ASP A 38 0.05 -10.13 11.76
C ASP A 38 -1.36 -10.47 11.26
N VAL A 39 -2.36 -9.69 11.66
CA VAL A 39 -3.76 -9.87 11.22
C VAL A 39 -3.92 -9.87 9.69
N VAL A 40 -3.10 -9.11 8.97
CA VAL A 40 -3.10 -9.06 7.50
C VAL A 40 -2.36 -10.26 6.93
N ALA A 41 -1.19 -10.57 7.48
CA ALA A 41 -0.38 -11.71 7.05
C ALA A 41 -1.12 -13.04 7.22
N ASP A 42 -1.77 -13.23 8.35
CA ASP A 42 -2.56 -14.42 8.68
C ASP A 42 -3.77 -14.58 7.76
N ALA A 43 -4.51 -13.49 7.52
CA ALA A 43 -5.66 -13.51 6.60
C ALA A 43 -5.24 -13.89 5.17
N LEU A 44 -4.11 -13.36 4.71
CA LEU A 44 -3.56 -13.69 3.40
C LEU A 44 -3.13 -15.17 3.33
N ALA A 45 -2.46 -15.68 4.37
CA ALA A 45 -2.04 -17.08 4.43
C ALA A 45 -3.23 -18.06 4.44
N ALA A 46 -4.32 -17.69 5.11
CA ALA A 46 -5.54 -18.50 5.16
C ALA A 46 -6.35 -18.49 3.84
N ALA A 47 -6.23 -17.43 3.02
CA ALA A 47 -7.05 -17.24 1.82
C ALA A 47 -6.51 -17.91 0.54
N THR A 48 -5.48 -18.75 0.64
CA THR A 48 -4.72 -19.31 -0.50
C THR A 48 -5.57 -20.04 -1.56
N ASP A 49 -6.61 -20.78 -1.17
CA ASP A 49 -7.48 -21.46 -2.13
C ASP A 49 -8.48 -20.51 -2.80
N ALA A 50 -9.00 -19.51 -2.07
CA ALA A 50 -9.89 -18.50 -2.63
C ALA A 50 -9.16 -17.57 -3.63
N ALA A 51 -7.87 -17.33 -3.41
CA ALA A 51 -7.00 -16.50 -4.24
C ALA A 51 -6.72 -17.06 -5.65
N ARG A 52 -7.12 -18.31 -5.96
CA ARG A 52 -6.92 -18.92 -7.28
C ARG A 52 -7.86 -18.41 -8.36
N SER A 53 -8.98 -17.80 -7.96
CA SER A 53 -9.99 -17.31 -8.89
C SER A 53 -9.64 -15.91 -9.41
N TYR A 54 -10.12 -15.56 -10.60
CA TYR A 54 -9.99 -14.20 -11.12
C TYR A 54 -10.98 -13.29 -10.37
N PRO A 55 -10.51 -12.31 -9.58
CA PRO A 55 -11.39 -11.50 -8.77
C PRO A 55 -12.23 -10.54 -9.62
N SER A 56 -13.40 -10.19 -9.12
CA SER A 56 -14.21 -9.14 -9.71
C SER A 56 -13.55 -7.77 -9.53
N SER A 57 -13.47 -6.96 -10.58
CA SER A 57 -12.83 -5.63 -10.53
C SER A 57 -13.51 -4.65 -9.56
N VAL A 58 -14.80 -4.85 -9.28
CA VAL A 58 -15.53 -4.03 -8.29
C VAL A 58 -15.14 -4.39 -6.84
N GLY A 59 -14.58 -5.57 -6.61
CA GLY A 59 -14.31 -6.11 -5.26
C GLY A 59 -15.38 -7.10 -4.78
N SER A 60 -15.12 -7.76 -3.65
CA SER A 60 -16.10 -8.61 -2.96
C SER A 60 -17.04 -7.78 -2.09
N ALA A 61 -18.22 -8.32 -1.77
CA ALA A 61 -19.15 -7.68 -0.83
C ALA A 61 -18.48 -7.43 0.53
N ASP A 62 -17.81 -8.44 1.09
CA ASP A 62 -17.09 -8.34 2.37
C ASP A 62 -16.04 -7.21 2.37
N LEU A 63 -15.35 -6.98 1.24
CA LEU A 63 -14.38 -5.90 1.12
C LEU A 63 -15.07 -4.53 1.13
N LEU A 64 -16.13 -4.37 0.34
CA LEU A 64 -16.86 -3.11 0.25
C LEU A 64 -17.49 -2.75 1.60
N ASP A 65 -18.09 -3.72 2.30
CA ASP A 65 -18.67 -3.54 3.63
C ASP A 65 -17.59 -3.14 4.66
N ALA A 66 -16.42 -3.80 4.62
CA ALA A 66 -15.31 -3.47 5.51
C ALA A 66 -14.78 -2.05 5.27
N VAL A 67 -14.67 -1.63 4.01
CA VAL A 67 -14.25 -0.27 3.63
C VAL A 67 -15.27 0.76 4.08
N CYS A 68 -16.56 0.60 3.76
CA CYS A 68 -17.61 1.54 4.17
C CYS A 68 -17.69 1.66 5.69
N GLY A 69 -17.65 0.54 6.41
CA GLY A 69 -17.61 0.56 7.88
C GLY A 69 -16.35 1.21 8.45
N TRP A 70 -15.21 1.18 7.75
CA TRP A 70 -14.03 1.92 8.17
C TRP A 70 -14.22 3.44 8.02
N PHE A 71 -14.83 3.89 6.91
CA PHE A 71 -15.15 5.31 6.69
C PHE A 71 -16.08 5.85 7.77
N ASP A 72 -17.15 5.11 8.08
CA ASP A 72 -18.07 5.44 9.17
C ASP A 72 -17.32 5.59 10.50
N ARG A 73 -16.61 4.54 10.94
CA ARG A 73 -15.92 4.54 12.24
C ARG A 73 -14.79 5.55 12.39
N ARG A 74 -14.09 5.90 11.31
CA ARG A 74 -12.87 6.72 11.37
C ARG A 74 -13.08 8.15 10.93
N LEU A 75 -14.03 8.38 10.03
CA LEU A 75 -14.24 9.66 9.38
C LEU A 75 -15.66 10.19 9.56
N ASP A 76 -16.58 9.43 10.16
CA ASP A 76 -18.01 9.79 10.32
C ASP A 76 -18.67 10.06 8.95
N VAL A 77 -18.30 9.24 7.96
CA VAL A 77 -18.80 9.33 6.59
C VAL A 77 -19.53 8.03 6.24
N ASP A 78 -20.82 8.15 5.96
CA ASP A 78 -21.63 7.07 5.39
C ASP A 78 -21.41 6.99 3.88
N ILE A 79 -21.08 5.80 3.38
CA ILE A 79 -20.83 5.52 1.97
C ILE A 79 -21.74 4.38 1.54
N ASP A 80 -22.53 4.60 0.49
CA ASP A 80 -23.28 3.53 -0.17
C ASP A 80 -22.30 2.55 -0.85
N PRO A 81 -22.27 1.26 -0.47
CA PRO A 81 -21.40 0.26 -1.09
C PRO A 81 -21.55 0.16 -2.60
N ALA A 82 -22.73 0.50 -3.16
CA ALA A 82 -22.95 0.52 -4.61
C ALA A 82 -22.19 1.63 -5.34
N GLN A 83 -21.66 2.62 -4.61
CA GLN A 83 -20.84 3.71 -5.13
C GLN A 83 -19.33 3.42 -5.04
N GLY A 84 -18.94 2.33 -4.36
CA GLY A 84 -17.56 1.93 -4.17
C GLY A 84 -17.05 0.99 -5.27
N GLY A 85 -15.77 1.09 -5.59
CA GLY A 85 -15.05 0.13 -6.42
C GLY A 85 -13.61 -0.01 -5.92
N ALA A 86 -13.14 -1.25 -5.79
CA ALA A 86 -11.80 -1.53 -5.25
C ALA A 86 -10.69 -1.57 -6.31
N CYS A 87 -11.01 -1.37 -7.60
CA CYS A 87 -10.07 -1.42 -8.73
C CYS A 87 -9.09 -2.60 -8.62
N ILE A 88 -9.62 -3.79 -8.32
CA ILE A 88 -8.81 -4.99 -8.09
C ILE A 88 -8.36 -5.54 -9.44
N GLY A 89 -7.04 -5.70 -9.59
CA GLY A 89 -6.35 -6.29 -10.75
C GLY A 89 -4.95 -6.74 -10.36
#